data_AF-A0A537CT13-F1
#
_entry.id   AF-A0A537CT13-F1
#
_cell.length_a   1.000
_cell.length_b   1.000
_cell.length_c   1.000
_cell.angle_alpha   90.00
_cell.angle_beta   90.00
_cell.angle_gamma   90.00
#
_symmetry.space_group_name_H-M   'P 1'
#
loop_
_entity.id
_entity.type
_entity.pdbx_description
1 polymer ?
#
loop_
_entity_poly.entity_id
_entity_poly.type
_entity_poly.pdbx_seq_one_letter_code
_entity_poly.pdbx_strand_id
1 'polypeptide(L)' 'MPAKTPNAVVNKLNADLVRIPRVPDMRVHLESLGFDVLGTTPEEFAAFTRADIAKWARELKAAGIKPQ' A
#
# COMPACT_ATOMS: atom_id res chain seq x y z
N MET A 1 -7.92 6.16 -2.69
CA MET A 1 -9.40 6.29 -2.80
C MET A 1 -9.81 7.59 -2.13
N PRO A 2 -10.81 8.35 -2.65
CA PRO A 2 -11.37 9.49 -1.93
C PRO A 2 -11.80 9.10 -0.51
N ALA A 3 -11.60 9.99 0.47
CA ALA A 3 -11.76 9.68 1.90
C ALA A 3 -13.15 9.14 2.28
N LYS A 4 -14.19 9.46 1.50
CA LYS A 4 -15.58 9.05 1.75
C LYS A 4 -16.07 7.94 0.80
N THR A 5 -15.15 7.22 0.16
CA THR A 5 -15.54 6.10 -0.69
C THR A 5 -16.22 5.03 0.18
N PRO A 6 -17.40 4.52 -0.19
CA PRO A 6 -18.09 3.51 0.62
C PRO A 6 -17.23 2.27 0.86
N ASN A 7 -17.29 1.74 2.10
CA ASN A 7 -16.49 0.58 2.51
C ASN A 7 -16.70 -0.63 1.60
N ALA A 8 -17.91 -0.85 1.10
CA ALA A 8 -18.20 -1.95 0.17
C ALA A 8 -17.34 -1.88 -1.11
N VAL A 9 -17.09 -0.68 -1.64
CA VAL A 9 -16.25 -0.48 -2.84
C VAL A 9 -14.78 -0.68 -2.49
N VAL A 10 -14.34 -0.19 -1.31
CA VAL A 10 -12.98 -0.41 -0.79
C VAL A 10 -12.69 -1.89 -0.66
N ASN A 11 -13.61 -2.63 -0.04
CA ASN A 11 -13.44 -4.05 0.23
C ASN A 11 -13.43 -4.87 -1.06
N LYS A 12 -14.32 -4.55 -2.02
CA LYS A 12 -14.31 -5.20 -3.33
C LYS A 12 -12.99 -5.00 -4.06
N LEU A 13 -12.49 -3.77 -4.12
CA LEU A 13 -11.23 -3.46 -4.77
C LEU A 13 -10.05 -4.16 -4.08
N ASN A 14 -10.01 -4.14 -2.74
CA ASN A 14 -8.97 -4.84 -1.99
C ASN A 14 -8.99 -6.35 -2.30
N ALA A 15 -10.15 -6.98 -2.34
CA ALA A 15 -10.28 -8.40 -2.66
C ALA A 15 -9.71 -8.71 -4.06
N ASP A 16 -9.97 -7.85 -5.06
CA ASP A 16 -9.41 -8.00 -6.39
C ASP A 16 -7.88 -7.78 -6.41
N LEU A 17 -7.37 -6.78 -5.69
CA LEU A 17 -5.93 -6.52 -5.55
C LEU A 17 -5.17 -7.67 -4.87
N VAL A 18 -5.81 -8.41 -3.96
CA VAL A 18 -5.22 -9.61 -3.34
C VAL A 18 -5.30 -10.83 -4.27
N ARG A 19 -6.36 -10.94 -5.07
CA ARG A 19 -6.64 -12.12 -5.89
C ARG A 19 -5.90 -12.11 -7.23
N ILE A 20 -5.92 -11.00 -7.96
CA ILE A 20 -5.41 -10.91 -9.33
C ILE A 20 -3.91 -11.28 -9.41
N PRO A 21 -3.03 -10.79 -8.51
CA PRO A 21 -1.63 -11.18 -8.51
C PRO A 21 -1.34 -12.66 -8.21
N ARG A 22 -2.35 -13.46 -7.80
CA ARG A 22 -2.21 -14.90 -7.59
C ARG A 22 -2.41 -15.70 -8.88
N VAL A 23 -2.88 -15.06 -9.96
CA VAL A 23 -2.91 -15.67 -11.29
C VAL A 23 -1.46 -15.85 -11.77
N PRO A 24 -1.04 -17.05 -12.20
CA PRO A 24 0.37 -17.33 -12.52
C PRO A 24 1.03 -16.32 -13.45
N ASP A 25 0.38 -16.01 -14.58
CA ASP A 25 0.92 -15.07 -15.56
C ASP A 25 1.07 -13.65 -15.00
N MET A 26 0.12 -13.24 -14.13
CA MET A 26 0.18 -11.94 -13.47
C MET A 26 1.29 -11.90 -12.42
N ARG A 27 1.46 -12.97 -11.65
CA ARG A 27 2.57 -13.08 -10.69
C ARG A 27 3.91 -12.96 -11.40
N VAL A 28 4.13 -13.75 -12.45
CA VAL A 28 5.37 -13.73 -13.23
C VAL A 28 5.62 -12.34 -13.81
N HIS A 29 4.58 -11.69 -14.33
CA HIS A 29 4.71 -10.33 -14.85
C HIS A 29 5.10 -9.32 -13.76
N LEU A 30 4.43 -9.34 -12.61
CA LEU A 30 4.74 -8.43 -11.49
C LEU A 30 6.14 -8.66 -10.92
N GLU A 31 6.54 -9.93 -10.74
CA GLU A 31 7.88 -10.30 -10.28
C GLU A 31 8.96 -9.86 -11.29
N SER A 32 8.69 -9.95 -12.60
CA SER A 32 9.61 -9.46 -13.65
C SER A 32 9.85 -7.95 -13.60
N LEU A 33 8.92 -7.19 -13.03
CA LEU A 33 9.03 -5.76 -12.79
C LEU A 33 9.68 -5.42 -11.44
N GLY A 34 10.05 -6.44 -10.65
CA GLY A 34 10.66 -6.27 -9.32
C GLY A 34 9.66 -6.04 -8.20
N PHE A 35 8.38 -6.36 -8.39
CA PHE A 35 7.39 -6.27 -7.31
C PHE A 35 7.30 -7.57 -6.52
N ASP A 36 7.34 -7.43 -5.20
CA ASP A 36 6.89 -8.48 -4.28
C ASP A 36 5.36 -8.38 -4.09
N VAL A 37 4.67 -9.46 -4.41
CA VAL A 37 3.21 -9.53 -4.26
C VAL A 37 2.84 -9.72 -2.79
N LEU A 38 2.48 -8.62 -2.14
CA LEU A 38 1.96 -8.62 -0.76
C LEU A 38 0.44 -8.38 -0.78
N GLY A 39 -0.30 -9.25 -0.10
CA GLY A 39 -1.72 -9.03 0.17
C GLY A 39 -1.91 -8.49 1.59
N THR A 40 -2.59 -7.36 1.73
CA THR A 40 -2.96 -6.75 3.02
C THR A 40 -4.44 -6.41 3.05
N THR A 41 -4.99 -6.25 4.24
CA THR A 41 -6.31 -5.64 4.44
C THR A 41 -6.24 -4.11 4.33
N PRO A 42 -7.35 -3.41 4.06
CA PRO A 42 -7.39 -1.95 4.07
C PRO A 42 -6.92 -1.34 5.40
N GLU A 43 -7.27 -1.98 6.53
CA GLU A 43 -6.92 -1.55 7.87
C GLU A 43 -5.42 -1.69 8.14
N GLU A 44 -4.82 -2.82 7.75
CA GLU A 44 -3.38 -3.05 7.84
C GLU A 44 -2.60 -2.04 6.98
N PHE A 45 -3.06 -1.79 5.76
CA PHE A 45 -2.43 -0.79 4.89
C PHE A 45 -2.51 0.62 5.50
N ALA A 46 -3.66 0.98 6.09
CA ALA A 46 -3.84 2.26 6.76
C ALA A 46 -2.94 2.38 8.01
N ALA A 47 -2.78 1.29 8.78
CA ALA A 47 -1.88 1.26 9.93
C ALA A 47 -0.41 1.41 9.50
N PHE A 48 0.01 0.67 8.47
CA PHE A 48 1.34 0.78 7.88
C PHE A 48 1.64 2.21 7.44
N THR A 49 0.73 2.82 6.67
CA THR A 49 0.89 4.20 6.17
C THR A 49 1.08 5.20 7.31
N ARG A 50 0.29 5.09 8.38
CA ARG A 50 0.45 5.97 9.56
C ARG A 50 1.79 5.78 10.25
N ALA A 51 2.24 4.53 10.40
CA ALA A 51 3.51 4.22 11.02
C ALA A 51 4.68 4.75 10.18
N ASP A 52 4.61 4.59 8.86
CA ASP A 52 5.67 5.01 7.94
C ASP A 52 5.79 6.53 7.88
N ILE A 53 4.65 7.25 7.81
CA ILE A 53 4.63 8.71 7.94
C ILE A 53 5.32 9.18 9.23
N ALA A 54 4.99 8.54 10.37
CA ALA A 54 5.58 8.90 11.66
C ALA A 54 7.09 8.63 11.71
N LYS A 55 7.54 7.52 11.11
CA LYS A 55 8.96 7.17 11.01
C LYS A 55 9.71 8.20 10.16
N TRP A 56 9.28 8.44 8.93
CA TRP A 56 9.97 9.34 8.02
C TRP A 56 9.94 10.79 8.51
N ALA A 57 8.84 11.25 9.12
CA ALA A 57 8.79 12.58 9.74
C ALA A 57 9.87 12.77 10.82
N ARG A 58 10.13 11.73 11.63
CA ARG A 58 11.18 11.74 12.65
C ARG A 58 12.56 11.81 12.02
N GLU A 59 12.81 10.99 11.00
CA GLU A 59 14.12 10.92 10.33
C GLU A 59 14.43 12.21 9.57
N LEU A 60 13.47 12.78 8.84
CA LEU A 60 13.62 14.07 8.16
C LEU A 60 13.95 15.19 9.14
N LYS A 61 13.27 15.23 10.29
CA LYS A 61 13.56 16.20 11.35
C LYS A 61 14.97 16.01 11.92
N ALA A 62 15.40 14.78 12.15
CA ALA A 62 16.74 14.47 12.64
C ALA A 62 17.83 14.86 11.62
N ALA A 63 17.54 14.73 10.33
CA ALA A 63 18.45 15.10 9.24
C ALA A 63 18.43 16.60 8.89
N GLY A 64 17.57 17.41 9.52
CA GLY A 64 17.47 18.84 9.25
C GLY A 64 16.88 19.20 7.88
N ILE A 65 16.22 18.25 7.21
CA ILE A 65 15.63 18.44 5.88
C ILE A 65 14.32 19.21 6.02
N LYS A 66 14.14 20.26 5.22
CA LYS A 66 12.93 21.11 5.22
C LYS A 66 12.21 21.01 3.87
N PRO A 67 10.86 21.12 3.85
CA PRO A 67 10.12 21.32 2.62
C PRO A 67 10.60 22.60 1.91
N GLN A 68 10.70 22.57 0.58
CA GLN A 68 10.92 23.76 -0.24
C GLN A 68 9.68 24.66 -0.33
#